data_AF-X0Y9Z1-F1
#
_entry.id   AF-X0Y9Z1-F1
#
_cell.length_a   1.000
_cell.length_b   1.000
_cell.length_c   1.000
_cell.angle_alpha   90.00
_cell.angle_beta   90.00
_cell.angle_gamma   90.00
#
_symmetry.space_group_name_H-M   'P 1'
#
loop_
_entity.id
_entity.type
_entity.pdbx_description
1 polymer ?
#
loop_
_entity_poly.entity_id
_entity_poly.type
_entity_poly.pdbx_seq_one_letter_code
_entity_poly.pdbx_strand_id
1 'polypeptide(L)'
;NDLLNVNPDTLETTNKGVFAGGDVVTGPKTVIEAIAQGKKAAASISAYLQGMEMPSFNGEDSREKDYKPIDPSEPKIPRAQIPTLDVTERIKTFQESNLPMDEETAQREADRCLDCGVCSACFQCVEACKAEAINHDMTDSLLDIDVGSIILAPGFQPYEPTVHDTYQYNHFPNVVTSLEFERILSASGPYEGHLIRPSDKEDPKK
;
A
#
# COMPACT_ATOMS: atom_id res chain seq x y z
N ASN A 1 -13.00 -26.87 17.72
CA ASN A 1 -12.20 -25.67 17.39
C ASN A 1 -12.61 -24.57 18.34
N ASP A 2 -11.68 -24.13 19.20
CA ASP A 2 -11.88 -23.08 20.21
C ASP A 2 -11.91 -21.67 19.60
N LEU A 3 -12.57 -21.51 18.45
CA LEU A 3 -12.67 -20.23 17.77
C LEU A 3 -13.88 -19.45 18.29
N LEU A 4 -13.69 -18.15 18.49
CA LEU A 4 -14.75 -17.24 18.89
C LEU A 4 -15.65 -16.95 17.70
N ASN A 5 -16.97 -17.05 17.93
CA ASN A 5 -17.96 -16.62 16.96
C ASN A 5 -18.11 -15.10 17.02
N VAL A 6 -18.01 -14.45 15.87
CA VAL A 6 -18.10 -13.00 15.74
C VAL A 6 -19.02 -12.61 14.58
N ASN A 7 -19.61 -11.44 14.66
CA ASN A 7 -20.27 -10.80 13.54
C ASN A 7 -19.23 -10.54 12.43
N PRO A 8 -19.44 -11.00 11.19
CA PRO A 8 -18.46 -10.89 10.12
C PRO A 8 -18.16 -9.44 9.71
N ASP A 9 -19.10 -8.52 9.93
CA ASP A 9 -18.98 -7.11 9.59
C ASP A 9 -18.32 -6.33 10.72
N THR A 10 -18.76 -6.51 11.96
CA THR A 10 -18.29 -5.67 13.08
C THR A 10 -17.20 -6.33 13.92
N LEU A 11 -16.98 -7.63 13.76
CA LEU A 11 -16.16 -8.47 14.62
C LEU A 11 -16.59 -8.49 16.10
N GLU A 12 -17.82 -8.07 16.39
CA GLU A 12 -18.41 -8.17 17.72
C GLU A 12 -18.71 -9.64 18.03
N THR A 13 -18.30 -10.10 19.20
CA THR A 13 -18.58 -11.45 19.68
C THR A 13 -20.06 -11.57 20.11
N THR A 14 -20.46 -12.75 20.57
CA THR A 14 -21.77 -12.95 21.21
C THR A 14 -21.93 -12.15 22.50
N ASN A 15 -20.84 -11.71 23.13
CA ASN A 15 -20.87 -10.80 24.26
C ASN A 15 -20.85 -9.35 23.76
N LYS A 16 -21.95 -8.64 24.02
CA LYS A 16 -22.14 -7.24 23.61
C LYS A 16 -20.98 -6.36 24.10
N GLY A 17 -20.42 -5.56 23.21
CA GLY A 17 -19.30 -4.65 23.48
C GLY A 17 -17.92 -5.33 23.53
N VAL A 18 -17.84 -6.64 23.25
CA VAL A 18 -16.58 -7.38 23.15
C VAL A 18 -16.34 -7.73 21.69
N PHE A 19 -15.14 -7.41 21.19
CA PHE A 19 -14.74 -7.59 19.80
C PHE A 19 -13.51 -8.48 19.73
N ALA A 20 -13.42 -9.34 18.70
CA ALA A 20 -12.30 -10.27 18.53
C ALA A 20 -11.86 -10.37 17.07
N GLY A 21 -10.57 -10.55 16.85
CA GLY A 21 -9.97 -10.73 15.53
C GLY A 21 -8.68 -11.53 15.61
N GLY A 22 -8.13 -11.91 14.45
CA GLY A 22 -6.96 -12.76 14.30
C GLY A 22 -7.27 -14.24 14.52
N ASP A 23 -6.25 -14.99 14.92
CA ASP A 23 -6.28 -16.46 14.98
C ASP A 23 -7.35 -17.01 15.93
N VAL A 24 -7.74 -16.25 16.96
CA VAL A 24 -8.81 -16.63 17.89
C VAL A 24 -10.19 -16.67 17.21
N VAL A 25 -10.34 -16.05 16.05
CA VAL A 25 -11.58 -16.02 15.25
C VAL A 25 -11.47 -16.94 14.05
N THR A 26 -10.37 -16.86 13.29
CA THR A 26 -10.25 -17.57 12.00
C THR A 26 -9.41 -18.84 12.05
N GLY A 27 -8.72 -19.11 13.17
CA GLY A 27 -7.58 -20.01 13.19
C GLY A 27 -6.35 -19.39 12.52
N PRO A 28 -5.21 -20.12 12.49
CA PRO A 28 -3.95 -19.62 11.94
C PRO A 28 -4.14 -19.21 10.48
N LYS A 29 -4.01 -17.91 10.24
CA LYS A 29 -4.14 -17.29 8.92
C LYS A 29 -2.95 -16.38 8.62
N THR A 30 -2.99 -15.67 7.48
CA THR A 30 -1.93 -14.74 7.12
C THR A 30 -1.87 -13.57 8.12
N VAL A 31 -0.66 -13.06 8.39
CA VAL A 31 -0.46 -11.85 9.22
C VAL A 31 -1.27 -10.66 8.69
N ILE A 32 -1.42 -10.56 7.37
CA ILE A 32 -2.20 -9.53 6.69
C ILE A 32 -3.67 -9.58 7.12
N GLU A 33 -4.26 -10.77 7.16
CA GLU A 33 -5.65 -10.95 7.58
C GLU A 33 -5.85 -10.61 9.06
N ALA A 34 -4.90 -10.99 9.93
CA ALA A 34 -4.95 -10.63 11.35
C ALA A 34 -4.88 -9.10 11.56
N ILE A 35 -3.98 -8.41 10.83
CA ILE A 35 -3.88 -6.94 10.87
C ILE A 35 -5.17 -6.29 10.35
N ALA A 36 -5.74 -6.81 9.26
CA ALA A 36 -6.98 -6.31 8.69
C ALA A 36 -8.14 -6.43 9.70
N GLN A 37 -8.27 -7.58 10.36
CA GLN A 37 -9.27 -7.77 11.42
C GLN A 37 -9.03 -6.86 12.62
N GLY A 38 -7.77 -6.64 13.01
CA GLY A 38 -7.42 -5.68 14.06
C GLY A 38 -7.91 -4.26 13.76
N LYS A 39 -7.74 -3.79 12.52
CA LYS A 39 -8.25 -2.48 12.07
C LYS A 39 -9.78 -2.42 12.09
N LYS A 40 -10.45 -3.46 11.60
CA LYS A 40 -11.93 -3.54 11.61
C LYS A 40 -12.47 -3.50 13.04
N ALA A 41 -11.93 -4.33 13.92
CA ALA A 41 -12.33 -4.38 15.34
C ALA A 41 -12.12 -3.03 16.03
N ALA A 42 -11.00 -2.34 15.78
CA ALA A 42 -10.73 -1.02 16.35
C ALA A 42 -11.78 0.02 15.92
N ALA A 43 -12.14 0.04 14.63
CA ALA A 43 -13.18 0.94 14.13
C ALA A 43 -14.57 0.62 14.71
N SER A 44 -14.92 -0.67 14.85
CA SER A 44 -16.18 -1.09 15.48
C SER A 44 -16.23 -0.79 16.98
N ILE A 45 -15.13 -0.96 17.71
CA ILE A 45 -15.00 -0.53 19.12
C ILE A 45 -15.23 0.98 19.22
N SER A 46 -14.61 1.77 18.33
CA SER A 46 -14.76 3.22 18.33
C SER A 46 -16.22 3.64 18.10
N ALA A 47 -16.89 3.05 17.10
CA ALA A 47 -18.30 3.33 16.82
C ALA A 47 -19.21 2.94 18.01
N TYR A 48 -18.97 1.77 18.61
CA TYR A 48 -19.70 1.29 19.79
C TYR A 48 -19.60 2.27 20.96
N LEU A 49 -18.39 2.71 21.30
CA LEU A 49 -18.15 3.62 22.42
C LEU A 49 -18.77 5.01 22.19
N GLN A 50 -18.85 5.45 20.93
CA GLN A 50 -19.41 6.75 20.56
C GLN A 50 -20.94 6.70 20.32
N GLY A 51 -21.57 5.52 20.42
CA GLY A 51 -22.98 5.35 20.11
C GLY A 51 -23.33 5.62 18.65
N MET A 52 -22.34 5.48 17.75
CA MET A 52 -22.51 5.67 16.32
C MET A 52 -22.98 4.38 15.65
N GLU A 53 -23.44 4.52 14.41
CA GLU A 53 -23.76 3.38 13.57
C GLU A 53 -22.50 2.52 13.33
N MET A 54 -22.68 1.20 13.33
CA MET A 54 -21.57 0.27 13.18
C MET A 54 -21.02 0.30 11.76
N PRO A 55 -19.69 0.38 11.58
CA PRO A 55 -19.09 0.38 10.26
C PRO A 55 -19.28 -0.98 9.58
N SER A 56 -19.64 -0.95 8.30
CA SER A 56 -19.60 -2.13 7.44
C SER A 56 -18.31 -2.11 6.62
N PHE A 57 -17.60 -3.24 6.59
CA PHE A 57 -16.38 -3.40 5.80
C PHE A 57 -16.58 -4.36 4.62
N ASN A 58 -17.82 -4.50 4.14
CA ASN A 58 -18.17 -5.26 2.94
C ASN A 58 -17.82 -4.52 1.63
N GLY A 59 -16.78 -3.69 1.66
CA GLY A 59 -16.17 -3.16 0.46
C GLY A 59 -15.23 -4.22 -0.11
N GLU A 60 -15.43 -4.58 -1.38
CA GLU A 60 -14.34 -5.20 -2.14
C GLU A 60 -13.16 -4.23 -2.12
N ASP A 61 -11.93 -4.76 -2.04
CA ASP A 61 -10.73 -3.97 -2.22
C ASP A 61 -10.75 -3.40 -3.64
N SER A 62 -11.28 -2.19 -3.79
CA SER A 62 -11.47 -1.51 -5.07
C SER A 62 -10.15 -1.01 -5.65
N ARG A 63 -9.02 -1.24 -4.96
CA ARG A 63 -7.70 -1.01 -5.55
C ARG A 63 -7.54 -2.01 -6.68
N GLU A 64 -7.57 -1.49 -7.89
CA GLU A 64 -7.14 -2.23 -9.07
C GLU A 64 -5.74 -2.75 -8.76
N LYS A 65 -5.62 -4.07 -8.70
CA LYS A 65 -4.34 -4.74 -8.47
C LYS A 65 -3.53 -4.59 -9.75
N ASP A 66 -2.87 -3.45 -9.90
CA ASP A 66 -1.99 -3.13 -11.03
C ASP A 66 -0.66 -3.91 -10.93
N TYR A 67 -0.75 -5.22 -10.75
CA TYR A 67 0.39 -6.11 -10.90
C TYR A 67 0.48 -6.49 -12.37
N LYS A 68 1.68 -6.41 -12.93
CA LYS A 68 1.91 -6.98 -14.25
C LYS A 68 1.70 -8.49 -14.16
N PRO A 69 0.89 -9.10 -15.04
CA PRO A 69 0.73 -10.54 -15.07
C PRO A 69 2.09 -11.19 -15.33
N ILE A 70 2.45 -12.18 -14.51
CA ILE A 70 3.67 -12.97 -14.69
C ILE A 70 3.58 -13.73 -16.01
N ASP A 71 4.65 -13.68 -16.81
CA ASP A 71 4.73 -14.44 -18.07
C ASP A 71 4.58 -15.95 -17.80
N PRO A 72 3.62 -16.64 -18.44
CA PRO A 72 3.44 -18.08 -18.26
C PRO A 72 4.66 -18.94 -18.65
N SER A 73 5.57 -18.40 -19.47
CA SER A 73 6.82 -19.06 -19.87
C SER A 73 7.94 -18.97 -18.83
N GLU A 74 7.75 -18.15 -17.78
CA GLU A 74 8.71 -18.00 -16.70
C GLU A 74 8.90 -19.34 -15.94
N PRO A 75 10.16 -19.81 -15.75
CA PRO A 75 10.42 -21.06 -15.06
C PRO A 75 9.97 -21.03 -13.60
N LYS A 76 9.19 -22.04 -13.21
CA LYS A 76 8.79 -22.25 -11.81
C LYS A 76 9.92 -22.88 -11.01
N ILE A 77 10.76 -22.04 -10.42
CA ILE A 77 11.88 -22.47 -9.58
C ILE A 77 11.39 -22.68 -8.14
N PRO A 78 11.63 -23.85 -7.51
CA PRO A 78 11.29 -24.07 -6.10
C PRO A 78 12.02 -23.10 -5.19
N ARG A 79 11.31 -22.56 -4.19
CA ARG A 79 11.90 -21.66 -3.20
C ARG A 79 12.94 -22.41 -2.36
N ALA A 80 14.10 -21.78 -2.15
CA ALA A 80 15.12 -22.26 -1.23
C ALA A 80 14.55 -22.43 0.18
N GLN A 81 14.93 -23.52 0.84
CA GLN A 81 14.59 -23.70 2.25
C GLN A 81 15.52 -22.85 3.11
N ILE A 82 14.94 -22.05 4.00
CA ILE A 82 15.70 -21.29 4.99
C ILE A 82 16.39 -22.32 5.90
N PRO A 83 17.74 -22.32 5.99
CA PRO A 83 18.43 -23.17 6.95
C PRO A 83 17.98 -22.78 8.35
N THR A 84 17.69 -23.75 9.20
CA THR A 84 17.21 -23.46 10.55
C THR A 84 18.03 -24.20 11.58
N LEU A 85 18.26 -23.57 12.74
CA LEU A 85 19.06 -24.15 13.82
C LEU A 85 18.43 -25.47 14.30
N ASP A 86 19.17 -26.46 14.76
CA ASP A 86 18.52 -27.69 15.23
C ASP A 86 17.62 -27.42 16.46
N VAL A 87 16.47 -28.10 16.55
CA VAL A 87 15.51 -27.90 17.66
C VAL A 87 16.17 -28.15 19.02
N THR A 88 17.08 -29.12 19.11
CA THR A 88 17.79 -29.44 20.35
C THR A 88 18.69 -28.29 20.82
N GLU A 89 19.13 -27.42 19.92
CA GLU A 89 19.93 -26.24 20.22
C GLU A 89 19.06 -24.98 20.38
N ARG A 90 17.95 -24.87 19.61
CA ARG A 90 16.99 -23.75 19.75
C ARG A 90 16.41 -23.63 21.16
N ILE A 91 16.13 -24.76 21.84
CA ILE A 91 15.54 -24.72 23.19
C ILE A 91 16.52 -24.28 24.29
N LYS A 92 17.82 -24.21 23.98
CA LYS A 92 18.88 -23.90 24.95
C LYS A 92 19.40 -22.46 24.82
N THR A 93 19.08 -21.77 23.72
CA THR A 93 19.72 -20.50 23.35
C THR A 93 18.70 -19.47 22.85
N PHE A 94 19.09 -18.20 22.85
CA PHE A 94 18.35 -17.12 22.18
C PHE A 94 18.97 -16.76 20.82
N GLN A 95 19.73 -17.68 20.22
CA GLN A 95 20.30 -17.47 18.89
C GLN A 95 19.20 -17.52 17.82
N GLU A 96 19.46 -16.86 16.69
CA GLU A 96 18.49 -16.80 15.59
C GLU A 96 18.15 -18.20 15.09
N SER A 97 16.85 -18.53 15.04
CA SER A 97 16.40 -19.85 14.61
C SER A 97 16.41 -20.03 13.10
N ASN A 98 16.25 -18.94 12.37
CA ASN A 98 16.39 -18.87 10.91
C ASN A 98 17.81 -18.43 10.62
N LEU A 99 18.63 -19.36 10.14
CA LEU A 99 20.03 -19.08 9.87
C LEU A 99 20.17 -18.40 8.49
N PRO A 100 21.21 -17.58 8.30
CA PRO A 100 21.51 -17.01 7.00
C PRO A 100 21.67 -18.11 5.93
N MET A 101 21.18 -17.83 4.72
CA MET A 101 21.50 -18.64 3.55
C MET A 101 22.98 -18.47 3.19
N ASP A 102 23.56 -19.48 2.56
CA ASP A 102 24.82 -19.28 1.85
C ASP A 102 24.65 -18.28 0.70
N GLU A 103 25.75 -17.64 0.33
CA GLU A 103 25.77 -16.56 -0.67
C GLU A 103 25.19 -17.00 -2.02
N GLU A 104 25.51 -18.22 -2.47
CA GLU A 104 25.01 -18.77 -3.73
C GLU A 104 23.49 -18.94 -3.70
N THR A 105 22.96 -19.52 -2.63
CA THR A 105 21.52 -19.69 -2.43
C THR A 105 20.79 -18.35 -2.31
N ALA A 106 21.39 -17.38 -1.61
CA ALA A 106 20.83 -16.04 -1.47
C ALA A 106 20.75 -15.31 -2.82
N GLN A 107 21.83 -15.35 -3.63
CA GLN A 107 21.86 -14.76 -4.96
C GLN A 107 20.80 -15.40 -5.87
N ARG A 108 20.71 -16.73 -5.88
CA ARG A 108 19.70 -17.44 -6.67
C ARG A 108 18.25 -17.07 -6.30
N GLU A 109 17.95 -16.85 -5.02
CA GLU A 109 16.62 -16.39 -4.62
C GLU A 109 16.35 -14.93 -5.01
N ALA A 110 17.37 -14.07 -4.97
CA ALA A 110 17.26 -12.69 -5.45
C ALA A 110 16.98 -12.65 -6.96
N ASP A 111 17.66 -13.49 -7.74
CA ASP A 111 17.50 -13.58 -9.20
C ASP A 111 16.10 -14.08 -9.64
N ARG A 112 15.35 -14.72 -8.73
CA ARG A 112 13.96 -15.20 -8.97
C ARG A 112 12.90 -14.10 -8.79
N CYS A 113 13.28 -12.86 -8.48
CA CYS A 113 12.31 -11.80 -8.22
C CYS A 113 11.63 -11.33 -9.52
N LEU A 114 10.29 -11.47 -9.60
CA LEU A 114 9.51 -11.21 -10.82
C LEU A 114 8.79 -9.86 -10.85
N ASP A 115 8.78 -9.10 -9.75
CA ASP A 115 8.16 -7.77 -9.72
C ASP A 115 8.71 -6.91 -8.58
N CYS A 116 9.05 -5.67 -8.90
CA CYS A 116 9.54 -4.65 -7.99
C CYS A 116 8.78 -3.37 -8.28
N GLY A 117 7.98 -2.87 -7.32
CA GLY A 117 7.15 -1.66 -7.50
C GLY A 117 7.92 -0.35 -7.77
N VAL A 118 8.02 0.53 -6.77
CA VAL A 118 8.86 1.76 -6.80
C VAL A 118 10.31 1.40 -7.18
N CYS A 119 11.13 2.38 -7.62
CA CYS A 119 12.55 2.18 -7.95
C CYS A 119 13.23 1.20 -6.98
N SER A 120 13.57 0.02 -7.48
CA SER A 120 14.16 -1.10 -6.71
C SER A 120 15.63 -1.35 -7.05
N ALA A 121 16.27 -0.38 -7.72
CA ALA A 121 17.62 -0.52 -8.25
C ALA A 121 17.80 -1.77 -9.14
N CYS A 122 16.81 -2.08 -9.99
CA CYS A 122 16.94 -3.13 -11.01
C CYS A 122 17.75 -2.67 -12.25
N PHE A 123 18.13 -1.39 -12.33
CA PHE A 123 18.91 -0.76 -13.40
C PHE A 123 18.31 -0.84 -14.82
N GLN A 124 17.09 -1.34 -14.98
CA GLN A 124 16.41 -1.41 -16.29
C GLN A 124 16.17 -0.03 -16.91
N CYS A 125 15.97 0.99 -16.09
CA CYS A 125 15.90 2.37 -16.56
C CYS A 125 17.23 2.83 -17.20
N VAL A 126 18.38 2.46 -16.62
CA VAL A 126 19.72 2.77 -17.15
C VAL A 126 19.92 2.10 -18.49
N GLU A 127 19.59 0.80 -18.59
CA GLU A 127 19.70 0.04 -19.84
C GLU A 127 18.81 0.62 -20.96
N ALA A 128 17.58 1.01 -20.63
CA ALA A 128 16.65 1.62 -21.59
C ALA A 128 17.08 3.04 -22.04
N CYS A 129 17.94 3.72 -21.27
CA CYS A 129 18.31 5.11 -21.51
C CYS A 129 19.37 5.24 -22.61
N LYS A 130 18.92 5.44 -23.86
CA LYS A 130 19.82 5.70 -25.01
C LYS A 130 20.72 6.93 -24.86
N ALA A 131 20.33 7.87 -24.00
CA ALA A 131 21.11 9.08 -23.73
C ALA A 131 22.17 8.87 -22.65
N GLU A 132 22.23 7.69 -22.02
CA GLU A 132 23.16 7.36 -20.94
C GLU A 132 23.10 8.36 -19.78
N ALA A 133 21.91 8.92 -19.52
CA ALA A 133 21.72 10.05 -18.60
C ALA A 133 21.41 9.65 -17.16
N ILE A 134 21.07 8.38 -16.91
CA ILE A 134 20.65 7.91 -15.59
C ILE A 134 21.88 7.41 -14.81
N ASN A 135 22.18 8.05 -13.69
CA ASN A 135 23.26 7.69 -12.79
C ASN A 135 22.73 7.44 -11.37
N HIS A 136 22.78 6.18 -10.93
CA HIS A 136 22.32 5.77 -9.60
C HIS A 136 23.31 6.11 -8.47
N ASP A 137 24.55 6.47 -8.81
CA ASP A 137 25.58 6.89 -7.85
C ASP A 137 25.61 8.42 -7.67
N MET A 138 24.66 9.14 -8.28
CA MET A 138 24.57 10.59 -8.15
C MET A 138 24.25 10.98 -6.70
N THR A 139 25.07 11.86 -6.15
CA THR A 139 24.94 12.38 -4.78
C THR A 139 24.77 13.89 -4.80
N ASP A 140 24.28 14.43 -3.68
CA ASP A 140 24.10 15.88 -3.52
C ASP A 140 25.44 16.62 -3.62
N SER A 141 25.39 17.84 -4.16
CA SER A 141 26.53 18.76 -4.17
C SER A 141 26.10 20.12 -3.64
N LEU A 142 27.00 20.77 -2.89
CA LEU A 142 26.82 22.14 -2.45
C LEU A 142 27.54 23.05 -3.44
N LEU A 143 26.85 24.11 -3.87
CA LEU A 143 27.37 25.08 -4.81
C LEU A 143 27.33 26.47 -4.16
N ASP A 144 28.49 27.10 -4.07
CA ASP A 144 28.61 28.50 -3.66
C ASP A 144 28.47 29.38 -4.89
N ILE A 145 27.44 30.24 -4.89
CA ILE A 145 27.16 31.17 -5.98
C ILE A 145 27.11 32.59 -5.40
N ASP A 146 28.02 33.44 -5.85
CA ASP A 146 27.96 34.86 -5.54
C ASP A 146 26.86 35.53 -6.37
N VAL A 147 25.81 36.01 -5.71
CA VAL A 147 24.68 36.70 -6.34
C VAL A 147 24.49 38.10 -5.76
N GLY A 148 24.14 39.07 -6.61
CA GLY A 148 23.86 40.45 -6.17
C GLY A 148 22.44 40.65 -5.63
N SER A 149 21.50 39.76 -5.98
CA SER A 149 20.10 39.83 -5.56
C SER A 149 19.41 38.47 -5.70
N ILE A 150 18.38 38.22 -4.89
CA ILE A 150 17.56 37.00 -4.90
C ILE A 150 16.10 37.38 -5.16
N ILE A 151 15.44 36.65 -6.07
CA ILE A 151 13.98 36.76 -6.29
C ILE A 151 13.32 35.52 -5.69
N LEU A 152 12.36 35.73 -4.79
CA LEU A 152 11.63 34.65 -4.12
C LEU A 152 10.28 34.43 -4.81
N ALA A 153 10.09 33.26 -5.43
CA ALA A 153 8.86 32.86 -6.12
C ALA A 153 8.46 31.40 -5.81
N PRO A 154 8.19 31.03 -4.53
CA PRO A 154 7.96 29.64 -4.12
C PRO A 154 6.58 29.08 -4.52
N GLY A 155 5.71 29.89 -5.13
CA GLY A 155 4.36 29.49 -5.49
C GLY A 155 3.41 29.44 -4.30
N PHE A 156 2.42 28.55 -4.37
CA PHE A 156 1.45 28.29 -3.30
C PHE A 156 1.12 26.79 -3.24
N GLN A 157 0.64 26.33 -2.09
CA GLN A 157 0.13 24.97 -1.94
C GLN A 157 -1.40 24.98 -1.99
N PRO A 158 -2.04 24.04 -2.69
CA PRO A 158 -3.49 23.88 -2.66
C PRO A 158 -3.99 23.56 -1.26
N TYR A 159 -5.20 24.00 -0.95
CA TYR A 159 -5.86 23.64 0.29
C TYR A 159 -6.25 22.16 0.28
N GLU A 160 -5.95 21.45 1.37
CA GLU A 160 -6.34 20.05 1.59
C GLU A 160 -7.72 19.98 2.26
N PRO A 161 -8.80 19.66 1.51
CA PRO A 161 -10.17 19.72 2.03
C PRO A 161 -10.52 18.58 2.99
N THR A 162 -9.64 17.60 3.16
CA THR A 162 -9.82 16.42 4.02
C THR A 162 -10.04 16.76 5.50
N VAL A 163 -9.61 17.95 5.93
CA VAL A 163 -9.75 18.44 7.31
C VAL A 163 -11.20 18.87 7.64
N HIS A 164 -12.04 19.14 6.62
CA HIS A 164 -13.42 19.58 6.81
C HIS A 164 -14.39 18.64 6.09
N ASP A 165 -15.21 17.96 6.88
CA ASP A 165 -16.16 16.98 6.36
C ASP A 165 -17.47 17.60 5.81
N THR A 166 -17.57 18.94 5.80
CA THR A 166 -18.76 19.66 5.32
C THR A 166 -19.12 19.33 3.88
N TYR A 167 -18.12 19.10 3.04
CA TYR A 167 -18.31 18.76 1.63
C TYR A 167 -18.01 17.30 1.30
N GLN A 168 -17.66 16.49 2.30
CA GLN A 168 -17.52 15.03 2.16
C GLN A 168 -16.53 14.61 1.04
N TYR A 169 -15.48 15.42 0.82
CA TYR A 169 -14.48 15.18 -0.23
C TYR A 169 -13.85 13.78 -0.14
N ASN A 170 -13.55 13.32 1.07
CA ASN A 170 -12.98 11.98 1.29
C ASN A 170 -13.96 10.83 1.02
N HIS A 171 -15.27 11.09 1.02
CA HIS A 171 -16.29 10.06 0.95
C HIS A 171 -16.91 9.93 -0.45
N PHE A 172 -16.92 11.01 -1.24
CA PHE A 172 -17.53 11.01 -2.57
C PHE A 172 -16.49 11.25 -3.67
N PRO A 173 -16.19 10.25 -4.52
CA PRO A 173 -15.19 10.38 -5.59
C PRO A 173 -15.50 11.48 -6.61
N ASN A 174 -16.74 11.94 -6.70
CA ASN A 174 -17.16 13.00 -7.61
C ASN A 174 -17.12 14.40 -6.99
N VAL A 175 -16.76 14.52 -5.72
CA VAL A 175 -16.42 15.80 -5.09
C VAL A 175 -14.93 15.99 -5.31
N VAL A 176 -14.59 16.94 -6.17
CA VAL A 176 -13.20 17.24 -6.54
C VAL A 176 -12.87 18.69 -6.25
N THR A 177 -11.60 18.96 -5.97
CA THR A 177 -11.05 20.31 -5.84
C THR A 177 -10.96 20.99 -7.21
N SER A 178 -10.82 22.33 -7.21
CA SER A 178 -10.64 23.08 -8.45
C SER A 178 -9.42 22.63 -9.25
N LEU A 179 -8.32 22.23 -8.60
CA LEU A 179 -7.11 21.78 -9.31
C LEU A 179 -7.24 20.37 -9.88
N GLU A 180 -7.93 19.47 -9.19
CA GLU A 180 -8.27 18.17 -9.76
C GLU A 180 -9.18 18.35 -10.97
N PHE A 181 -10.17 19.24 -10.88
CA PHE A 181 -11.04 19.57 -12.00
C PHE A 181 -10.28 20.14 -13.21
N GLU A 182 -9.33 21.05 -13.00
CA GLU A 182 -8.42 21.52 -14.05
C GLU A 182 -7.59 20.38 -14.67
N ARG A 183 -7.11 19.43 -13.87
CA ARG A 183 -6.40 18.24 -14.39
C ARG A 183 -7.33 17.33 -15.20
N ILE A 184 -8.59 17.16 -14.81
CA ILE A 184 -9.59 16.40 -15.57
C ILE A 184 -9.79 17.02 -16.96
N LEU A 185 -9.89 18.36 -17.03
CA LEU A 185 -10.09 19.10 -18.28
C LEU A 185 -8.83 19.28 -19.13
N SER A 186 -7.64 19.00 -18.59
CA SER A 186 -6.39 19.10 -19.34
C SER A 186 -6.26 18.01 -20.38
N ALA A 187 -5.87 18.35 -21.62
CA ALA A 187 -5.55 17.37 -22.66
C ALA A 187 -4.39 16.42 -22.27
N SER A 188 -3.50 16.86 -21.37
CA SER A 188 -2.44 16.03 -20.76
C SER A 188 -2.84 15.43 -19.42
N GLY A 189 -4.13 15.53 -19.10
CA GLY A 189 -4.75 15.05 -17.89
C GLY A 189 -4.97 13.54 -17.90
N PRO A 190 -5.32 12.96 -16.75
CA PRO A 190 -5.63 11.53 -16.65
C PRO A 190 -6.81 11.09 -17.52
N TYR A 191 -7.65 12.04 -17.95
CA TYR A 191 -8.81 11.78 -18.79
C TYR A 191 -8.74 12.50 -20.14
N GLU A 192 -7.54 12.93 -20.55
CA GLU A 192 -7.27 13.53 -21.88
C GLU A 192 -8.17 14.73 -22.23
N GLY A 193 -8.66 15.43 -21.22
CA GLY A 193 -9.55 16.58 -21.35
C GLY A 193 -11.04 16.26 -21.39
N HIS A 194 -11.41 14.98 -21.25
CA HIS A 194 -12.79 14.55 -21.14
C HIS A 194 -13.32 14.74 -19.72
N LEU A 195 -14.38 15.55 -19.60
CA LEU A 195 -15.05 15.77 -18.33
C LEU A 195 -15.84 14.53 -17.93
N ILE A 196 -15.22 13.64 -17.15
CA ILE A 196 -15.83 12.42 -16.64
C ILE A 196 -15.89 12.42 -15.12
N ARG A 197 -16.89 11.73 -14.57
CA ARG A 197 -17.02 11.51 -13.13
C ARG A 197 -15.98 10.48 -12.67
N PRO A 198 -15.14 10.77 -11.66
CA PRO A 198 -14.13 9.82 -11.21
C PRO A 198 -14.70 8.48 -10.73
N SER A 199 -15.93 8.46 -10.18
CA SER A 199 -16.55 7.26 -9.63
C SER A 199 -16.89 6.18 -10.65
N ASP A 200 -17.39 6.57 -11.83
CA ASP A 200 -17.96 5.65 -12.82
C ASP A 200 -17.47 5.90 -14.25
N LYS A 201 -16.62 6.90 -14.46
CA LYS A 201 -16.04 7.29 -15.75
C LYS A 201 -17.06 7.71 -16.81
N GLU A 202 -18.27 8.05 -16.37
CA GLU A 202 -19.33 8.55 -17.25
C GLU A 202 -19.36 10.08 -17.28
N ASP A 203 -19.92 10.64 -18.36
CA ASP A 203 -20.15 12.07 -18.49
C ASP A 203 -21.17 12.55 -17.42
N PRO A 204 -20.89 13.68 -16.73
CA PRO A 204 -21.86 14.28 -15.83
C PRO A 204 -23.06 14.82 -16.63
N LYS A 205 -24.26 14.43 -16.22
CA LYS A 205 -25.51 14.90 -16.84
C LYS A 205 -26.04 16.12 -16.10
N LYS A 206 -26.77 16.97 -16.82
CA LYS A 206 -27.53 18.09 -16.26
C LYS A 206 -28.67 17.62 -15.37
#